data_AF-A0A328FDI6-F1
#
_entry.id   AF-A0A328FDI6-F1
#
_cell.length_a   1.000
_cell.length_b   1.000
_cell.length_c   1.000
_cell.angle_alpha   90.00
_cell.angle_beta   90.00
_cell.angle_gamma   90.00
#
_symmetry.space_group_name_H-M   'P 1'
#
loop_
_entity.id
_entity.type
_entity.pdbx_description
1 polymer ?
#
loop_
_entity_poly.entity_id
_entity_poly.type
_entity_poly.pdbx_seq_one_letter_code
_entity_poly.pdbx_strand_id
1 'polypeptide(L)'
;MFKGMPKIFWAGTGLMYSWVFLFIILEMTIPGLPLKKVFGFPACYLYNWLFGLWIINIIISFLFYWSEEKREEKLKQEEGEI
;
A
#
# COMPACT_ATOMS: atom_id res chain seq x y z
N MET A 1 -8.20 13.62 -16.32
CA MET A 1 -7.12 13.51 -15.32
C MET A 1 -6.88 12.10 -14.75
N PHE A 2 -7.73 11.10 -15.01
CA PHE A 2 -7.56 9.75 -14.42
C PHE A 2 -7.75 8.58 -15.40
N LYS A 3 -7.94 8.86 -16.69
CA LYS A 3 -8.41 7.91 -17.70
C LYS A 3 -7.30 7.03 -18.32
N GLY A 4 -6.22 6.80 -17.59
CA GLY A 4 -5.08 6.00 -18.05
C GLY A 4 -4.12 5.57 -16.93
N MET A 5 -4.46 5.83 -15.66
CA MET A 5 -3.62 5.34 -14.56
C MET A 5 -3.82 3.84 -14.39
N PRO A 6 -2.74 3.06 -14.24
CA PRO A 6 -2.82 1.63 -13.98
C PRO A 6 -3.74 1.35 -12.78
N LYS A 7 -4.56 0.31 -12.86
CA LYS A 7 -5.46 -0.08 -11.76
C LYS A 7 -4.71 -0.33 -10.44
N ILE A 8 -3.43 -0.71 -10.55
CA ILE A 8 -2.53 -0.92 -9.42
C ILE A 8 -2.17 0.38 -8.72
N PHE A 9 -2.02 1.48 -9.45
CA PHE A 9 -1.80 2.79 -8.84
C PHE A 9 -2.96 3.15 -7.91
N TRP A 10 -4.20 2.88 -8.34
CA TRP A 10 -5.39 3.06 -7.51
C TRP A 10 -5.46 2.10 -6.33
N ALA A 11 -5.06 0.84 -6.53
CA ALA A 11 -4.98 -0.13 -5.46
C ALA A 11 -3.98 0.31 -4.39
N GLY A 12 -2.77 0.72 -4.78
CA GLY A 12 -1.74 1.22 -3.86
C GLY A 12 -2.14 2.52 -3.17
N THR A 13 -2.75 3.44 -3.92
CA THR A 13 -3.30 4.69 -3.37
C THR A 13 -4.38 4.38 -2.34
N GLY A 14 -5.35 3.53 -2.67
CA GLY A 14 -6.41 3.12 -1.75
C GLY A 14 -5.87 2.44 -0.49
N LEU A 15 -4.82 1.63 -0.62
CA LEU A 15 -4.18 0.94 0.51
C LEU A 15 -3.46 1.93 1.44
N MET A 16 -2.73 2.91 0.89
CA MET A 16 -2.11 3.98 1.68
C MET A 16 -3.14 4.86 2.39
N TYR A 17 -4.19 5.30 1.69
CA TYR A 17 -5.24 6.13 2.30
C TYR A 17 -6.06 5.36 3.34
N SER A 18 -6.35 4.08 3.10
CA SER A 18 -7.04 3.24 4.08
C SER A 18 -6.20 3.04 5.34
N TRP A 19 -4.88 2.89 5.20
CA TRP A 19 -3.96 2.80 6.33
C TRP A 19 -4.00 4.07 7.18
N VAL A 20 -3.81 5.25 6.57
CA VAL A 20 -3.87 6.54 7.28
C VAL A 20 -5.23 6.74 7.94
N PHE A 21 -6.32 6.39 7.27
CA PHE A 21 -7.67 6.49 7.82
C PHE A 21 -7.88 5.62 9.06
N LEU A 22 -7.34 4.39 9.04
CA LEU A 22 -7.35 3.49 10.21
C LEU A 22 -6.62 4.11 11.40
N PHE A 23 -5.50 4.81 11.18
CA PHE A 23 -4.78 5.51 12.26
C PHE A 23 -5.56 6.66 12.86
N ILE A 24 -6.23 7.44 12.03
CA ILE A 24 -7.08 8.53 12.51
C ILE A 24 -8.18 7.97 13.42
N ILE A 25 -8.83 6.87 13.04
CA ILE A 25 -9.83 6.20 13.89
C ILE A 25 -9.19 5.70 15.19
N LEU A 26 -8.01 5.11 15.12
CA LEU A 26 -7.31 4.56 16.28
C LEU A 26 -6.89 5.65 17.27
N GLU A 27 -6.42 6.79 16.77
CA GLU A 27 -6.08 7.98 17.58
C GLU A 27 -7.31 8.60 18.22
N MET A 28 -8.44 8.64 17.53
CA MET A 28 -9.71 9.11 18.11
C MET A 28 -10.23 8.19 19.22
N THR A 29 -10.01 6.88 19.09
CA THR A 29 -10.53 5.89 20.04
C THR A 29 -9.64 5.75 21.27
N ILE A 30 -8.32 5.96 21.13
CA ILE A 30 -7.35 5.76 22.21
C ILE A 30 -6.61 7.08 22.48
N PRO A 31 -6.92 7.78 23.58
CA PRO A 31 -6.23 9.02 23.92
C PRO A 31 -4.75 8.76 24.20
N GLY A 32 -3.87 9.57 23.60
CA GLY A 32 -2.43 9.47 23.77
C GLY A 32 -1.78 8.27 23.07
N LEU A 33 -2.47 7.60 22.13
CA LEU A 33 -1.91 6.50 21.34
C LEU A 33 -0.55 6.83 20.71
N PRO A 34 -0.30 8.02 20.12
CA PRO A 34 0.99 8.30 19.49
C PRO A 34 2.16 8.22 20.46
N LEU A 35 1.91 8.49 21.76
CA LEU A 35 2.90 8.51 22.82
C LEU A 35 2.91 7.22 23.66
N LYS A 36 1.93 6.33 23.48
CA LYS A 36 1.91 5.03 24.16
C LYS A 36 3.03 4.16 23.64
N LYS A 37 3.73 3.49 24.56
CA LYS A 37 4.77 2.52 24.21
C LYS A 37 4.13 1.18 23.89
N VAL A 38 4.38 0.67 22.70
CA VAL A 38 3.99 -0.66 22.24
C VAL A 38 5.29 -1.39 21.90
N PHE A 39 5.53 -2.56 22.52
CA PHE A 39 6.81 -3.28 22.42
C PHE A 39 8.07 -2.45 22.74
N GLY A 40 7.96 -1.46 23.63
CA GLY A 40 9.08 -0.60 24.04
C GLY A 40 9.32 0.63 23.16
N PHE A 41 8.63 0.75 22.01
CA PHE A 41 8.73 1.89 21.10
C PHE A 41 7.41 2.70 21.09
N PRO A 42 7.45 4.01 20.80
CA PRO A 42 6.22 4.78 20.58
C PRO A 42 5.37 4.14 19.49
N ALA A 43 4.07 4.00 19.73
CA ALA A 43 3.16 3.33 18.81
C ALA A 43 3.18 4.01 17.43
N CYS A 44 3.30 5.34 17.38
CA CYS A 44 3.40 6.10 16.14
C CYS A 44 4.56 5.63 15.24
N TYR A 45 5.68 5.19 15.83
CA TYR A 45 6.83 4.68 15.08
C TYR A 45 6.56 3.30 14.49
N LEU A 46 5.95 2.40 15.25
CA LEU A 46 5.58 1.06 14.76
C LEU A 46 4.68 1.13 13.53
N TYR A 47 3.69 2.02 13.58
CA TYR A 47 2.68 2.12 12.55
C TYR A 47 3.14 2.91 11.31
N ASN A 48 3.80 4.04 11.49
CA ASN A 48 4.28 4.83 10.36
C ASN A 48 5.51 4.20 9.70
N TRP A 49 6.40 3.57 10.47
CA TRP A 49 7.67 3.08 9.95
C TRP A 49 7.62 1.63 9.47
N LEU A 50 7.09 0.71 10.29
CA LEU A 50 7.12 -0.72 9.94
C LEU A 50 6.00 -1.08 8.97
N PHE A 51 4.79 -0.58 9.21
CA PHE A 51 3.66 -0.89 8.34
C PHE A 51 3.54 0.08 7.18
N GLY A 52 3.55 1.40 7.46
CA GLY A 52 3.39 2.43 6.43
C GLY A 52 4.51 2.43 5.39
N LEU A 53 5.76 2.30 5.82
CA LEU A 53 6.94 2.39 4.96
C LEU A 53 7.41 1.05 4.40
N TRP A 54 7.30 -0.06 5.12
CA TRP A 54 7.78 -1.36 4.62
C TRP A 54 6.66 -2.21 4.02
N ILE A 55 5.64 -2.54 4.81
CA ILE A 55 4.62 -3.51 4.40
C ILE A 55 3.83 -2.99 3.19
N ILE A 56 3.38 -1.73 3.23
CA ILE A 56 2.59 -1.16 2.13
C ILE A 56 3.43 -1.04 0.84
N ASN A 57 4.68 -0.59 0.93
CA ASN A 57 5.52 -0.46 -0.26
C ASN A 57 5.88 -1.82 -0.90
N ILE A 58 6.10 -2.86 -0.08
CA ILE A 58 6.31 -4.22 -0.60
C ILE A 58 5.06 -4.73 -1.33
N ILE A 59 3.87 -4.51 -0.75
CA ILE A 59 2.59 -4.90 -1.38
C ILE A 59 2.39 -4.15 -2.70
N ILE A 60 2.64 -2.84 -2.73
CA ILE A 60 2.50 -2.04 -3.96
C ILE A 60 3.50 -2.50 -5.02
N SER A 61 4.75 -2.78 -4.64
CA SER A 61 5.78 -3.27 -5.56
C SER A 61 5.44 -4.64 -6.13
N PHE A 62 4.92 -5.54 -5.30
CA PHE A 62 4.45 -6.85 -5.73
C PHE A 62 3.26 -6.74 -6.70
N LEU A 63 2.26 -5.92 -6.36
CA LEU A 63 1.10 -5.68 -7.23
C LEU A 63 1.52 -5.06 -8.57
N PHE A 64 2.52 -4.18 -8.55
CA PHE A 64 3.08 -3.59 -9.76
C PHE A 64 3.77 -4.63 -10.63
N TYR A 65 4.66 -5.45 -10.05
CA TYR A 65 5.31 -6.54 -10.77
C TYR A 65 4.31 -7.49 -11.43
N TRP A 66 3.31 -7.96 -10.67
CA TRP A 66 2.26 -8.84 -11.17
C TRP A 66 1.43 -8.20 -12.29
N SER A 67 1.23 -6.89 -12.24
CA SER A 67 0.55 -6.15 -13.31
C SER A 67 1.35 -6.07 -14.58
N GLU A 68 2.66 -5.83 -14.48
CA GLU A 68 3.55 -5.75 -15.64
C GLU A 68 3.67 -7.13 -16.30
N GLU A 69 3.82 -8.20 -15.51
CA GLU A 69 3.83 -9.59 -16.00
C GLU A 69 2.57 -9.90 -16.83
N LYS A 70 1.38 -9.59 -16.31
CA LYS A 70 0.12 -9.73 -17.05
C LYS A 70 0.02 -8.85 -18.29
N ARG A 71 0.71 -7.70 -18.34
CA ARG A 71 0.73 -6.83 -19.52
C ARG A 71 1.63 -7.42 -20.59
N GLU A 72 2.79 -7.95 -20.21
CA GLU A 72 3.71 -8.63 -21.12
C GLU A 72 3.13 -9.94 -21.66
N GLU A 73 2.43 -10.73 -20.84
CA GLU A 73 1.72 -11.93 -21.31
C GLU A 73 0.69 -11.61 -22.40
N LYS A 74 -0.06 -10.51 -22.24
CA LYS A 74 -1.02 -10.05 -23.25
C LYS A 74 -0.35 -9.58 -24.53
N LEU A 75 0.77 -8.84 -24.41
CA LEU A 75 1.53 -8.40 -25.57
C LEU A 75 2.10 -9.59 -26.35
N LYS A 76 2.63 -10.62 -25.67
CA LYS A 76 3.10 -11.86 -26.31
C LYS A 76 1.99 -12.64 -27.02
N GLN A 77 0.78 -12.65 -26.46
CA GLN A 77 -0.40 -13.24 -27.11
C GLN A 77 -0.86 -12.44 -28.35
N GLU A 78 -0.74 -11.11 -28.31
CA GLU A 78 -1.09 -10.23 -29.44
C GLU A 78 -0.03 -10.24 -30.56
N GLU A 79 1.26 -10.42 -30.21
CA GLU A 79 2.37 -10.53 -31.17
C GLU A 79 2.52 -11.92 -31.79
N GLY A 80 1.72 -12.91 -31.37
CA GLY A 80 1.59 -14.19 -32.07
C GLY A 80 2.76 -15.16 -31.89
N GLU A 81 3.43 -15.17 -30.72
CA GLU A 81 4.49 -16.15 -30.42
C GLU A 81 3.97 -17.54 -29.98
N ILE A 82 2.67 -17.84 -30.02
CA ILE A 82 2.10 -19.20 -29.90
C ILE A 82 0.88 -19.35 -30.81
#